data_AF-A0A8C6SW46-F1
#
_entry.id   AF-A0A8C6SW46-F1
#
_cell.length_a   1.000
_cell.length_b   1.000
_cell.length_c   1.000
_cell.angle_alpha   90.00
_cell.angle_beta   90.00
_cell.angle_gamma   90.00
#
_symmetry.space_group_name_H-M   'P 1'
#
loop_
_entity.id
_entity.type
_entity.pdbx_description
1 polymer ?
#
loop_
_entity_poly.entity_id
_entity_poly.type
_entity_poly.pdbx_seq_one_letter_code
_entity_poly.pdbx_strand_id
1 'polypeptide(L)'
;MCHAFCFVIIGKTMTICFLSILKSKPGLDSSYHHTLYAIFSAGIKRPVTPEDIEWASSSLAQLDRFTGLGWILAPEPPALPQTFDPCHHIKTFDGILANSGYCEDKAQHLLSSLAVSPQQKEAIERATVGQTKNDLWMAYRKKRVTASNFGLVLAAVKRNSYPPSLFKTLLGHYNFKQGAHHLVMPLCMKFPFNPQACDWGIVHEPKAKEEYMKRTGVTIQESGVFLSDSGLLGGSPDGTVSADCIIEVKCPYAARKKTIIQAAEAKDFYLKLDEVTGLLKMKPTHNYWHQIQGNLYLTGAGTCHLVVWTPLDVVILFIHKDPAWANNISVLEIFYKDIFLPHILSDIK
;
A
#
# COMPACT_ATOMS: atom_id res chain seq x y z
N MET A 1 22.77 -19.40 21.99
CA MET A 1 21.77 -19.69 20.95
C MET A 1 20.55 -18.84 21.26
N CYS A 2 20.06 -18.01 20.33
CA CYS A 2 18.70 -17.47 20.46
C CYS A 2 17.79 -18.43 19.70
N HIS A 3 16.90 -19.12 20.41
CA HIS A 3 15.80 -19.85 19.77
C HIS A 3 14.69 -18.85 19.52
N ALA A 4 14.40 -18.54 18.26
CA ALA A 4 13.21 -17.78 17.89
C ALA A 4 12.17 -18.80 17.42
N PHE A 5 11.04 -18.85 18.13
CA PHE A 5 9.88 -19.62 17.70
C PHE A 5 9.11 -18.76 16.69
N CYS A 6 8.84 -19.31 15.50
CA CYS A 6 7.94 -18.68 14.54
C CYS A 6 6.85 -19.69 14.19
N PHE A 7 5.59 -19.31 14.44
CA PHE A 7 4.44 -20.12 14.08
C PHE A 7 4.01 -19.72 12.67
N VAL A 8 3.90 -20.70 11.76
CA VAL A 8 3.39 -20.48 10.41
C VAL A 8 2.11 -21.29 10.28
N ILE A 9 0.99 -20.61 10.09
CA ILE A 9 -0.28 -21.26 9.76
C ILE A 9 -0.30 -21.44 8.24
N ILE A 10 -0.47 -22.69 7.81
CA ILE A 10 -0.62 -23.05 6.39
C ILE A 10 -1.98 -23.75 6.26
N GLY A 11 -2.95 -23.05 5.68
CA GLY A 11 -4.33 -23.54 5.55
C GLY A 11 -4.99 -23.75 6.93
N LYS A 12 -5.63 -24.91 7.15
CA LYS A 12 -6.29 -25.28 8.43
C LYS A 12 -5.34 -25.86 9.49
N THR A 13 -4.01 -25.77 9.27
CA THR A 13 -3.01 -26.50 10.07
C THR A 13 -1.94 -25.56 10.59
N MET A 14 -1.67 -25.60 11.90
CA MET A 14 -0.58 -24.84 12.52
C MET A 14 0.72 -25.64 12.44
N THR A 15 1.73 -25.06 11.77
CA THR A 15 3.08 -25.65 11.70
C THR A 15 4.04 -24.83 12.55
N ILE A 16 4.68 -25.47 13.53
CA ILE A 16 5.74 -24.86 14.32
C ILE A 16 7.03 -24.98 13.52
N CYS A 17 7.61 -23.84 13.10
CA CYS A 17 8.89 -23.80 12.41
C CYS A 17 9.99 -23.39 13.39
N PHE A 18 10.94 -24.30 13.63
CA PHE A 18 12.15 -23.99 14.40
C PHE A 18 13.15 -23.22 13.53
N LEU A 19 13.39 -21.94 13.85
CA LEU A 19 14.51 -21.19 13.28
C LEU A 19 15.68 -21.19 14.27
N SER A 20 16.66 -22.07 14.07
CA SER A 20 17.92 -22.03 14.83
C SER A 20 18.93 -21.15 14.09
N ILE A 21 19.20 -19.95 14.62
CA ILE A 21 20.30 -19.11 14.16
C ILE A 21 21.57 -19.61 14.84
N LEU A 22 22.32 -20.48 14.17
CA LEU A 22 23.68 -20.83 14.58
C LEU A 22 24.59 -19.61 14.37
N LYS A 23 24.90 -18.87 15.44
CA LYS A 23 26.03 -17.94 15.44
C LYS A 23 27.30 -18.76 15.22
N SER A 24 28.02 -18.53 14.13
CA SER A 24 29.36 -19.07 13.93
C SER A 24 30.27 -18.60 15.06
N LYS A 25 31.06 -19.52 15.61
CA LYS A 25 32.19 -19.18 16.50
C LYS A 25 33.22 -18.35 15.70
N PRO A 26 33.91 -17.40 16.33
CA PRO A 26 34.99 -16.67 15.67
C PRO A 26 36.16 -17.64 15.45
N GLY A 27 36.55 -17.87 14.18
CA GLY A 27 37.73 -18.66 13.84
C GLY A 27 37.65 -19.59 12.61
N LEU A 28 36.63 -19.49 11.75
CA LEU A 28 36.59 -20.25 10.49
C LEU A 28 36.57 -19.31 9.28
N ASP A 29 37.42 -19.68 8.32
CA ASP A 29 37.92 -18.92 7.19
C ASP A 29 36.83 -18.48 6.19
N SER A 30 37.09 -17.36 5.52
CA SER A 30 36.18 -16.67 4.62
C SER A 30 36.09 -17.36 3.26
N SER A 31 35.19 -18.33 3.11
CA SER A 31 34.57 -18.64 1.81
C SER A 31 33.36 -19.56 2.01
N TYR A 32 32.23 -19.20 1.37
CA TYR A 32 30.97 -19.96 1.34
C TYR A 32 30.13 -20.00 2.64
N HIS A 33 29.40 -18.91 2.92
CA HIS A 33 28.24 -18.95 3.82
C HIS A 33 26.95 -19.18 3.03
N HIS A 34 26.61 -20.45 2.78
CA HIS A 34 25.21 -20.84 2.56
C HIS A 34 24.56 -21.12 3.91
N THR A 35 23.64 -20.24 4.34
CA THR A 35 22.77 -20.49 5.49
C THR A 35 21.81 -21.63 5.14
N LEU A 36 22.13 -22.85 5.57
CA LEU A 36 21.22 -24.00 5.51
C LEU A 36 20.09 -23.79 6.52
N TYR A 37 18.89 -23.51 6.04
CA TYR A 37 17.67 -23.56 6.85
C TYR A 37 17.20 -25.02 6.91
N ALA A 38 17.39 -25.68 8.04
CA ALA A 38 16.72 -26.96 8.31
C ALA A 38 15.35 -26.67 8.93
N ILE A 39 14.27 -26.84 8.15
CA ILE A 39 12.90 -26.77 8.66
C ILE A 39 12.57 -28.14 9.28
N PHE A 40 12.63 -28.24 10.60
CA PHE A 40 12.05 -29.38 11.32
C PHE A 40 10.55 -29.12 11.49
N SER A 41 9.71 -29.93 10.85
CA SER A 41 8.26 -29.87 11.01
C SER A 41 7.82 -30.71 12.22
N ALA A 42 7.51 -30.04 13.32
CA ALA A 42 6.75 -30.64 14.42
C ALA A 42 5.33 -30.05 14.37
N GLY A 43 4.49 -30.60 13.48
CA GLY A 43 3.13 -30.10 13.27
C GLY A 43 2.17 -30.60 14.33
N ILE A 44 1.41 -29.69 14.95
CA ILE A 44 0.21 -30.07 15.71
C ILE A 44 -0.89 -30.38 14.69
N LYS A 45 -1.28 -31.66 14.59
CA LYS A 45 -2.34 -32.13 13.68
C LYS A 45 -3.74 -31.93 14.27
N ARG A 46 -4.07 -30.71 14.73
CA ARG A 46 -5.45 -30.38 15.14
C ARG A 46 -5.93 -29.11 14.44
N PRO A 47 -7.26 -28.96 14.21
CA PRO A 47 -7.82 -27.73 13.69
C PRO A 47 -7.42 -26.53 14.56
N VAL A 48 -7.09 -25.41 13.91
CA VAL A 48 -6.82 -24.15 14.58
C VAL A 48 -8.11 -23.62 15.19
N THR A 49 -8.08 -23.34 16.50
CA THR A 49 -9.22 -22.76 17.22
C THR A 49 -9.14 -21.24 17.23
N PRO A 50 -10.25 -20.51 17.45
CA PRO A 50 -10.22 -19.05 17.63
C PRO A 50 -9.28 -18.60 18.75
N GLU A 51 -9.19 -19.38 19.83
CA GLU A 51 -8.29 -19.13 20.96
C GLU A 51 -6.80 -19.21 20.55
N ASP A 52 -6.44 -20.14 19.65
CA ASP A 52 -5.07 -20.24 19.12
C ASP A 52 -4.70 -18.99 18.28
N ILE A 53 -5.67 -18.47 17.51
CA ILE A 53 -5.51 -17.27 16.67
C ILE A 53 -5.35 -16.02 17.53
N GLU A 54 -6.18 -15.88 18.56
CA GLU A 54 -6.15 -14.76 19.50
C GLU A 54 -4.86 -14.75 20.33
N TRP A 55 -4.43 -15.92 20.81
CA TRP A 55 -3.15 -16.09 21.49
C TRP A 55 -1.96 -15.75 20.60
N ALA A 56 -1.95 -16.23 19.34
CA ALA A 56 -0.88 -15.95 18.38
C ALA A 56 -0.83 -14.45 18.02
N SER A 57 -1.98 -13.82 17.80
CA SER A 57 -2.10 -12.39 17.49
C SER A 57 -1.60 -11.53 18.65
N SER A 58 -1.98 -11.87 19.88
CA SER A 58 -1.54 -11.19 21.09
C SER A 58 -0.04 -11.36 21.36
N SER A 59 0.50 -12.55 21.10
CA SER A 59 1.94 -12.84 21.24
C SER A 59 2.79 -12.10 20.20
N LEU A 60 2.31 -11.98 18.95
CA LEU A 60 2.98 -11.20 17.90
C LEU A 60 2.92 -9.70 18.17
N ALA A 61 1.80 -9.20 18.71
CA ALA A 61 1.66 -7.81 19.11
C ALA A 61 2.68 -7.41 20.21
N GLN A 62 3.01 -8.34 21.12
CA GLN A 62 4.01 -8.10 22.17
C GLN A 62 5.47 -8.12 21.67
N LEU A 63 5.75 -8.72 20.52
CA LEU A 63 7.10 -8.88 19.99
C LEU A 63 7.57 -7.70 19.11
N ASP A 64 6.69 -6.72 18.85
CA ASP A 64 6.94 -5.53 18.02
C ASP A 64 7.53 -5.85 16.62
N ARG A 65 7.35 -7.11 16.19
CA ARG A 65 7.81 -7.65 14.90
C ARG A 65 6.58 -8.04 14.11
N PHE A 66 6.04 -7.07 13.39
CA PHE A 66 5.03 -7.33 12.38
C PHE A 66 5.68 -8.11 11.24
N THR A 67 5.46 -9.42 11.20
CA THR A 67 5.68 -10.18 9.96
C THR A 67 4.51 -9.84 9.05
N GLY A 68 4.74 -9.55 7.76
CA GLY A 68 3.70 -9.29 6.74
C GLY A 68 2.69 -10.43 6.49
N LEU A 69 2.56 -11.36 7.45
CA LEU A 69 1.63 -12.48 7.57
C LEU A 69 0.52 -12.20 8.60
N GLY A 70 0.40 -10.99 9.16
CA GLY A 70 -0.64 -10.66 10.14
C GLY A 70 -2.07 -10.93 9.66
N TRP A 71 -2.31 -10.92 8.34
CA TRP A 71 -3.58 -11.28 7.71
C TRP A 71 -3.88 -12.80 7.74
N ILE A 72 -2.88 -13.67 7.89
CA ILE A 72 -3.09 -15.12 8.08
C ILE A 72 -3.81 -15.39 9.39
N LEU A 73 -3.63 -14.50 10.37
CA LEU A 73 -4.28 -14.53 11.67
C LEU A 73 -5.49 -13.61 11.75
N ALA A 74 -5.81 -12.87 10.68
CA ALA A 74 -7.05 -12.12 10.65
C ALA A 74 -8.22 -13.12 10.66
N PRO A 75 -9.28 -12.86 11.44
CA PRO A 75 -10.50 -13.66 11.32
C PRO A 75 -10.94 -13.65 9.86
N GLU A 76 -11.45 -14.78 9.36
CA GLU A 76 -12.08 -14.82 8.05
C GLU A 76 -13.06 -13.63 7.97
N PRO A 77 -13.01 -12.83 6.89
CA PRO A 77 -13.88 -11.68 6.78
C PRO A 77 -15.31 -12.18 7.01
N PRO A 78 -16.07 -11.53 7.93
CA PRO A 78 -17.45 -11.94 8.16
C PRO A 78 -18.14 -11.99 6.82
N ALA A 79 -18.91 -13.06 6.58
CA ALA A 79 -19.78 -13.14 5.41
C ALA A 79 -20.47 -11.78 5.29
N LEU A 80 -20.29 -11.13 4.14
CA LEU A 80 -20.70 -9.74 3.90
C LEU A 80 -22.04 -9.50 4.60
N PRO A 81 -22.15 -8.47 5.47
CA PRO A 81 -23.38 -8.24 6.21
C PRO A 81 -24.55 -8.28 5.23
N GLN A 82 -25.54 -9.14 5.50
CA GLN A 82 -26.79 -9.19 4.73
C GLN A 82 -27.57 -7.85 4.80
N THR A 83 -27.06 -6.89 5.56
CA THR A 83 -27.52 -5.51 5.67
C THR A 83 -26.84 -4.56 4.67
N PHE A 84 -25.95 -5.02 3.78
CA PHE A 84 -25.62 -4.26 2.58
C PHE A 84 -26.86 -4.25 1.69
N ASP A 85 -27.49 -3.09 1.62
CA ASP A 85 -28.59 -2.78 0.72
C ASP A 85 -28.35 -3.42 -0.67
N PRO A 86 -29.29 -4.25 -1.18
CA PRO A 86 -29.21 -4.88 -2.50
C PRO A 86 -28.93 -3.91 -3.66
N CYS A 87 -29.07 -2.60 -3.45
CA CYS A 87 -28.74 -1.55 -4.41
C CYS A 87 -27.21 -1.34 -4.63
N HIS A 88 -26.33 -1.77 -3.72
CA HIS A 88 -24.87 -1.56 -3.81
C HIS A 88 -24.10 -2.86 -4.14
N HIS A 89 -24.29 -3.38 -5.36
CA HIS A 89 -23.38 -4.41 -5.86
C HIS A 89 -21.93 -3.90 -5.88
N ILE A 90 -21.05 -4.61 -5.17
CA ILE A 90 -19.62 -4.35 -5.12
C ILE A 90 -19.04 -4.41 -6.55
N LYS A 91 -18.80 -3.25 -7.16
CA LYS A 91 -18.19 -3.09 -8.50
C LYS A 91 -16.67 -3.29 -8.48
N THR A 92 -16.23 -4.47 -8.04
CA THR A 92 -14.82 -4.86 -8.19
C THR A 92 -14.53 -5.20 -9.64
N PHE A 93 -13.30 -4.97 -10.08
CA PHE A 93 -12.89 -5.30 -11.46
C PHE A 93 -13.16 -6.78 -11.77
N ASP A 94 -12.74 -7.68 -10.87
CA ASP A 94 -12.89 -9.12 -11.05
C ASP A 94 -14.37 -9.56 -11.01
N GLY A 95 -15.20 -8.92 -10.18
CA GLY A 95 -16.64 -9.19 -10.14
C GLY A 95 -17.35 -8.79 -11.43
N ILE A 96 -17.01 -7.62 -12.01
CA ILE A 96 -17.55 -7.19 -13.31
C ILE A 96 -17.11 -8.14 -14.41
N LEU A 97 -15.81 -8.48 -14.42
CA LEU A 97 -15.24 -9.39 -15.40
C LEU A 97 -15.92 -10.77 -15.38
N ALA A 98 -16.15 -11.34 -14.19
CA ALA A 98 -16.85 -12.62 -14.04
C ALA A 98 -18.30 -12.59 -14.54
N ASN A 99 -18.98 -11.45 -14.40
CA ASN A 99 -20.37 -11.25 -14.81
C ASN A 99 -20.54 -10.77 -16.26
N SER A 100 -19.45 -10.48 -16.98
CA SER A 100 -19.49 -9.79 -18.28
C SER A 100 -20.05 -10.59 -19.46
N GLY A 101 -20.38 -11.88 -19.27
CA GLY A 101 -20.89 -12.75 -20.35
C GLY A 101 -19.97 -12.79 -21.59
N TYR A 102 -20.47 -13.29 -22.71
CA TYR A 102 -19.81 -13.11 -24.00
C TYR A 102 -20.22 -11.74 -24.57
N CYS A 103 -19.34 -10.75 -24.45
CA CYS A 103 -19.49 -9.44 -25.08
C CYS A 103 -18.44 -9.31 -26.20
N GLU A 104 -18.85 -8.84 -27.38
CA GLU A 104 -17.94 -8.62 -28.52
C GLU A 104 -16.85 -7.57 -28.20
N ASP A 105 -17.15 -6.59 -27.34
CA ASP A 105 -16.19 -5.59 -26.85
C ASP A 105 -16.13 -5.56 -25.32
N LYS A 106 -15.37 -6.51 -24.76
CA LYS A 106 -15.12 -6.63 -23.31
C LYS A 106 -14.52 -5.35 -22.72
N ALA A 107 -13.68 -4.61 -23.47
CA ALA A 107 -13.01 -3.43 -22.96
C ALA A 107 -14.01 -2.31 -22.72
N GLN A 108 -14.86 -2.01 -23.70
CA GLN A 108 -15.88 -0.96 -23.58
C GLN A 108 -16.91 -1.29 -22.49
N HIS A 109 -17.30 -2.55 -22.37
CA HIS A 109 -18.19 -2.99 -21.30
C HIS A 109 -17.57 -2.82 -19.90
N LEU A 110 -16.29 -3.16 -19.74
CA LEU A 110 -15.57 -2.94 -18.47
C LEU A 110 -15.47 -1.46 -18.12
N LEU A 111 -15.10 -0.61 -19.08
CA LEU A 111 -14.97 0.83 -18.85
C LEU A 111 -16.29 1.47 -18.42
N SER A 112 -17.39 1.12 -19.06
CA SER A 112 -18.73 1.62 -18.68
C SER A 112 -19.19 1.08 -17.31
N SER A 113 -18.88 -0.17 -16.99
CA SER A 113 -19.27 -0.81 -15.73
C SER A 113 -18.46 -0.32 -14.53
N LEU A 114 -17.20 0.06 -14.74
CA LEU A 114 -16.30 0.59 -13.70
C LEU A 114 -16.63 2.03 -13.31
N ALA A 115 -17.33 2.79 -14.16
CA ALA A 115 -17.75 4.15 -13.85
C ALA A 115 -18.63 4.19 -12.59
N VAL A 116 -18.39 5.20 -11.75
CA VAL A 116 -19.01 5.35 -10.43
C VAL A 116 -19.66 6.73 -10.28
N SER A 117 -20.89 6.74 -9.76
CA SER A 117 -21.57 7.99 -9.41
C SER A 117 -20.98 8.60 -8.13
N PRO A 118 -21.23 9.90 -7.83
CA PRO A 118 -20.78 10.53 -6.58
C PRO A 118 -21.23 9.76 -5.32
N GLN A 119 -22.47 9.27 -5.29
CA GLN A 119 -23.00 8.50 -4.17
C GLN A 119 -22.27 7.15 -4.01
N GLN A 120 -21.93 6.51 -5.14
CA GLN A 120 -21.15 5.27 -5.13
C GLN A 120 -19.73 5.51 -4.63
N LYS A 121 -19.09 6.62 -5.00
CA LYS A 121 -17.76 6.97 -4.49
C LYS A 121 -17.73 7.09 -2.98
N GLU A 122 -18.69 7.82 -2.42
CA GLU A 122 -18.79 7.98 -0.96
C GLU A 122 -19.08 6.65 -0.26
N ALA A 123 -19.95 5.80 -0.83
CA ALA A 123 -20.23 4.48 -0.26
C ALA A 123 -19.00 3.56 -0.31
N ILE A 124 -18.25 3.58 -1.41
CA ILE A 124 -17.02 2.81 -1.57
C ILE A 124 -15.95 3.28 -0.59
N GLU A 125 -15.77 4.59 -0.44
CA GLU A 125 -14.83 5.16 0.53
C GLU A 125 -15.16 4.66 1.94
N ARG A 126 -16.41 4.84 2.40
CA ARG A 126 -16.85 4.38 3.72
C ARG A 126 -16.68 2.87 3.91
N ALA A 127 -17.01 2.07 2.89
CA ALA A 127 -16.89 0.61 2.95
C ALA A 127 -15.43 0.11 2.95
N THR A 128 -14.47 0.96 2.56
CA THR A 128 -13.04 0.60 2.44
C THR A 128 -12.14 1.27 3.48
N VAL A 129 -12.72 1.96 4.47
CA VAL A 129 -12.00 2.50 5.64
C VAL A 129 -11.25 1.38 6.39
N GLY A 130 -10.10 1.71 6.97
CA GLY A 130 -9.20 0.75 7.62
C GLY A 130 -8.09 0.20 6.70
N GLN A 131 -8.14 0.52 5.41
CA GLN A 131 -7.09 0.29 4.41
C GLN A 131 -6.53 -1.14 4.41
N THR A 132 -5.29 -1.33 4.90
CA THR A 132 -4.61 -2.64 4.91
C THR A 132 -5.31 -3.69 5.78
N LYS A 133 -6.16 -3.26 6.71
CA LYS A 133 -6.99 -4.14 7.55
C LYS A 133 -8.35 -4.47 6.92
N ASN A 134 -8.66 -3.92 5.76
CA ASN A 134 -9.94 -4.08 5.07
C ASN A 134 -9.74 -4.76 3.70
N ASP A 135 -10.26 -5.97 3.54
CA ASP A 135 -10.09 -6.73 2.29
C ASP A 135 -10.79 -6.07 1.09
N LEU A 136 -11.91 -5.36 1.31
CA LEU A 136 -12.59 -4.62 0.25
C LEU A 136 -11.69 -3.52 -0.31
N TRP A 137 -10.90 -2.86 0.55
CA TRP A 137 -9.93 -1.86 0.10
C TRP A 137 -8.93 -2.45 -0.91
N MET A 138 -8.44 -3.66 -0.65
CA MET A 138 -7.55 -4.36 -1.57
C MET A 138 -8.25 -4.71 -2.89
N ALA A 139 -9.47 -5.24 -2.79
CA ALA A 139 -10.28 -5.61 -3.95
C ALA A 139 -10.60 -4.41 -4.86
N TYR A 140 -10.87 -3.24 -4.26
CA TYR A 140 -11.09 -2.00 -5.00
C TYR A 140 -9.80 -1.42 -5.59
N ARG A 141 -8.61 -1.72 -5.08
CA ARG A 141 -7.36 -1.23 -5.68
C ARG A 141 -6.82 -2.11 -6.80
N LYS A 142 -7.18 -3.40 -6.80
CA LYS A 142 -6.72 -4.37 -7.78
C LYS A 142 -7.09 -3.95 -9.20
N LYS A 143 -6.13 -4.04 -10.13
CA LYS A 143 -6.27 -3.69 -11.57
C LYS A 143 -6.74 -2.23 -11.80
N ARG A 144 -6.53 -1.33 -10.82
CA ARG A 144 -6.69 0.11 -10.95
C ARG A 144 -5.33 0.81 -10.85
N VAL A 145 -5.20 2.00 -11.44
CA VAL A 145 -3.99 2.80 -11.28
C VAL A 145 -4.14 3.63 -10.01
N THR A 146 -3.28 3.39 -9.02
CA THR A 146 -3.37 4.05 -7.71
C THR A 146 -2.47 5.27 -7.59
N ALA A 147 -2.83 6.25 -6.76
CA ALA A 147 -2.10 7.51 -6.57
C ALA A 147 -0.59 7.31 -6.27
N SER A 148 -0.26 6.29 -5.48
CA SER A 148 1.13 5.89 -5.19
C SER A 148 1.98 5.57 -6.42
N ASN A 149 1.33 5.23 -7.55
CA ASN A 149 1.96 4.87 -8.82
C ASN A 149 1.81 5.96 -9.90
N PHE A 150 1.10 7.06 -9.66
CA PHE A 150 0.87 8.12 -10.66
C PHE A 150 2.18 8.69 -11.21
N GLY A 151 3.15 8.99 -10.35
CA GLY A 151 4.45 9.50 -10.80
C GLY A 151 5.20 8.56 -11.74
N LEU A 152 5.11 7.24 -11.51
CA LEU A 152 5.73 6.23 -12.37
C LEU A 152 5.05 6.18 -13.74
N VAL A 153 3.71 6.19 -13.76
CA VAL A 153 2.92 6.18 -14.99
C VAL A 153 3.16 7.45 -15.80
N LEU A 154 3.09 8.64 -15.17
CA LEU A 154 3.34 9.91 -15.85
C LEU A 154 4.75 9.97 -16.45
N ALA A 155 5.75 9.45 -15.72
CA ALA A 155 7.11 9.37 -16.24
C ALA A 155 7.23 8.38 -17.41
N ALA A 156 6.50 7.27 -17.40
CA ALA A 156 6.47 6.29 -18.49
C ALA A 156 5.80 6.87 -19.75
N VAL A 157 4.65 7.53 -19.59
CA VAL A 157 3.94 8.22 -20.68
C VAL A 157 4.81 9.33 -21.28
N LYS A 158 5.46 10.15 -20.44
CA LYS A 158 6.36 11.21 -20.92
C LYS A 158 7.51 10.69 -21.77
N ARG A 159 8.04 9.50 -21.44
CA ARG A 159 9.11 8.84 -22.20
C ARG A 159 8.59 7.99 -23.36
N ASN A 160 7.27 7.85 -23.50
CA ASN A 160 6.59 6.90 -24.38
C ASN A 160 7.21 5.49 -24.30
N SER A 161 7.47 5.01 -23.08
CA SER A 161 8.15 3.73 -22.85
C SER A 161 7.54 3.02 -21.64
N TYR A 162 6.99 1.83 -21.89
CA TYR A 162 6.20 1.05 -20.93
C TYR A 162 6.88 -0.29 -20.65
N PRO A 163 7.90 -0.33 -19.76
CA PRO A 163 8.64 -1.56 -19.49
C PRO A 163 7.75 -2.59 -18.76
N PRO A 164 8.00 -3.91 -18.90
CA PRO A 164 7.26 -4.96 -18.18
C PRO A 164 7.24 -4.79 -16.66
N SER A 165 8.28 -4.16 -16.09
CA SER A 165 8.35 -3.84 -14.65
C SER A 165 7.27 -2.85 -14.19
N LEU A 166 6.83 -1.95 -15.07
CA LEU A 166 5.73 -1.03 -14.79
C LEU A 166 4.44 -1.81 -14.57
N PHE A 167 4.07 -2.69 -15.51
CA PHE A 167 2.86 -3.48 -15.42
C PHE A 167 2.86 -4.43 -14.21
N LYS A 168 4.00 -5.09 -13.94
CA LYS A 168 4.17 -5.88 -12.71
C LYS A 168 3.92 -5.07 -11.44
N THR A 169 4.41 -3.84 -11.40
CA THR A 169 4.18 -2.92 -10.27
C THR A 169 2.70 -2.53 -10.15
N LEU A 170 2.04 -2.19 -11.27
CA LEU A 170 0.63 -1.79 -11.29
C LEU A 170 -0.33 -2.94 -10.93
N LEU A 171 0.01 -4.18 -11.31
CA LEU A 171 -0.78 -5.38 -11.01
C LEU A 171 -0.47 -5.98 -9.63
N GLY A 172 0.59 -5.52 -8.96
CA GLY A 172 1.09 -6.16 -7.75
C GLY A 172 1.68 -7.56 -7.99
N HIS A 173 1.98 -7.92 -9.25
CA HIS A 173 2.57 -9.20 -9.63
C HIS A 173 4.08 -9.17 -9.34
N TYR A 174 4.49 -9.62 -8.15
CA TYR A 174 5.90 -9.88 -7.86
C TYR A 174 6.23 -11.37 -8.03
N ASN A 175 7.17 -11.67 -8.93
CA ASN A 175 7.77 -12.99 -9.07
C ASN A 175 8.68 -13.26 -7.87
N PHE A 176 8.19 -14.03 -6.89
CA PHE A 176 9.12 -14.82 -6.08
C PHE A 176 9.74 -15.88 -7.00
N LYS A 177 11.07 -16.04 -6.98
CA LYS A 177 11.70 -17.22 -7.59
C LYS A 177 11.00 -18.46 -7.00
N GLN A 178 10.58 -19.36 -7.89
CA GLN A 178 9.76 -20.55 -7.62
C GLN A 178 10.14 -21.20 -6.28
N GLY A 179 9.19 -21.21 -5.33
CA GLY A 179 9.36 -21.81 -4.01
C GLY A 179 8.54 -21.14 -2.91
N ALA A 180 8.18 -19.86 -3.06
CA ALA A 180 7.22 -19.20 -2.17
C ALA A 180 5.87 -19.12 -2.87
N HIS A 181 4.85 -19.70 -2.22
CA HIS A 181 3.47 -19.70 -2.66
C HIS A 181 2.98 -18.29 -3.01
N HIS A 182 1.98 -18.27 -3.89
CA HIS A 182 1.23 -17.12 -4.39
C HIS A 182 0.62 -16.31 -3.22
N LEU A 183 1.42 -15.41 -2.62
CA LEU A 183 1.01 -14.57 -1.50
C LEU A 183 0.85 -13.15 -2.03
N VAL A 184 -0.41 -12.72 -2.12
CA VAL A 184 -0.80 -11.36 -2.49
C VAL A 184 -0.15 -10.39 -1.50
N MET A 185 0.83 -9.63 -2.00
CA MET A 185 1.51 -8.58 -1.24
C MET A 185 0.63 -7.33 -1.21
N PRO A 186 0.65 -6.52 -0.14
CA PRO A 186 -0.12 -5.27 -0.11
C PRO A 186 0.28 -4.37 -1.29
N LEU A 187 -0.74 -3.83 -1.98
CA LEU A 187 -0.65 -2.96 -3.17
C LEU A 187 0.07 -1.59 -2.93
N CYS A 188 0.91 -1.49 -1.90
CA CYS A 188 1.63 -0.28 -1.48
C CYS A 188 3.15 -0.31 -1.75
N MET A 189 3.65 -1.32 -2.47
CA MET A 189 5.09 -1.61 -2.51
C MET A 189 5.80 -0.91 -3.68
N LYS A 190 6.90 -0.21 -3.36
CA LYS A 190 7.78 0.49 -4.30
C LYS A 190 8.88 -0.44 -4.83
N PHE A 191 9.36 -0.18 -6.05
CA PHE A 191 10.58 -0.81 -6.58
C PHE A 191 11.80 0.13 -6.49
N PRO A 192 13.00 -0.36 -6.11
CA PRO A 192 13.29 -1.72 -5.63
C PRO A 192 12.60 -2.03 -4.30
N PHE A 193 12.02 -3.23 -4.21
CA PHE A 193 11.27 -3.68 -3.03
C PHE A 193 12.21 -3.76 -1.83
N ASN A 194 11.94 -2.92 -0.82
CA ASN A 194 12.65 -2.93 0.45
C ASN A 194 11.67 -3.29 1.57
N PRO A 195 11.59 -4.58 1.97
CA PRO A 195 10.71 -5.03 3.04
C PRO A 195 10.92 -4.23 4.33
N GLN A 196 12.18 -3.94 4.67
CA GLN A 196 12.53 -3.20 5.88
C GLN A 196 11.95 -1.79 5.88
N ALA A 197 11.90 -1.14 4.71
CA ALA A 197 11.33 0.19 4.59
C ALA A 197 9.80 0.19 4.71
N CYS A 198 9.14 -0.88 4.23
CA CYS A 198 7.69 -1.03 4.32
C CYS A 198 7.27 -1.36 5.75
N ASP A 199 7.93 -2.33 6.39
CA ASP A 199 7.70 -2.68 7.80
C ASP A 199 7.96 -1.47 8.70
N TRP A 200 9.04 -0.72 8.45
CA TRP A 200 9.34 0.51 9.16
C TRP A 200 8.21 1.54 9.04
N GLY A 201 7.67 1.73 7.83
CA GLY A 201 6.53 2.61 7.58
C GLY A 201 5.31 2.21 8.40
N ILE A 202 4.90 0.94 8.28
CA ILE A 202 3.73 0.38 8.97
C ILE A 202 3.85 0.53 10.49
N VAL A 203 5.01 0.21 11.05
CA VAL A 203 5.25 0.26 12.51
C VAL A 203 5.21 1.70 13.04
N HIS A 204 5.77 2.66 12.30
CA HIS A 204 5.95 4.03 12.81
C HIS A 204 4.85 5.01 12.40
N GLU A 205 4.04 4.68 11.41
CA GLU A 205 2.93 5.53 10.97
C GLU A 205 1.96 5.89 12.11
N PRO A 206 1.52 4.97 12.99
CA PRO A 206 0.66 5.32 14.12
C PRO A 206 1.29 6.36 15.05
N LYS A 207 2.59 6.22 15.35
CA LYS A 207 3.34 7.17 16.18
C LYS A 207 3.47 8.54 15.50
N ALA A 208 3.70 8.57 14.20
CA ALA A 208 3.76 9.82 13.43
C ALA A 208 2.41 10.55 13.42
N LYS A 209 1.30 9.80 13.28
CA LYS A 209 -0.07 10.33 13.38
C LYS A 209 -0.35 10.88 14.78
N GLU A 210 0.04 10.16 15.83
CA GLU A 210 -0.11 10.60 17.22
C GLU A 210 0.63 11.92 17.49
N GLU A 211 1.90 12.02 17.08
CA GLU A 211 2.69 13.27 17.20
C GLU A 211 2.06 14.43 16.42
N TYR A 212 1.55 14.18 15.23
CA TYR A 212 0.83 15.18 14.45
C TYR A 212 -0.42 15.69 15.19
N MET A 213 -1.24 14.79 15.74
CA MET A 213 -2.46 15.16 16.47
C MET A 213 -2.12 15.96 17.73
N LYS A 214 -1.07 15.57 18.47
CA LYS A 214 -0.58 16.31 19.65
C LYS A 214 -0.11 17.73 19.30
N ARG A 215 0.60 17.90 18.19
CA ARG A 215 1.16 19.20 17.77
C ARG A 215 0.12 20.16 17.20
N THR A 216 -0.88 19.63 16.50
CA THR A 216 -1.87 20.45 15.80
C THR A 216 -3.18 20.59 16.56
N GLY A 217 -3.46 19.71 17.52
CA GLY A 217 -4.75 19.62 18.20
C GLY A 217 -5.88 19.07 17.32
N VAL A 218 -5.58 18.63 16.09
CA VAL A 218 -6.57 18.12 15.13
C VAL A 218 -6.67 16.60 15.23
N THR A 219 -7.88 16.07 15.08
CA THR A 219 -8.12 14.61 15.04
C THR A 219 -8.03 14.10 13.61
N ILE A 220 -7.31 12.99 13.42
CA ILE A 220 -7.26 12.29 12.14
C ILE A 220 -8.44 11.33 12.07
N GLN A 221 -9.20 11.39 10.98
CA GLN A 221 -10.18 10.38 10.61
C GLN A 221 -9.54 9.40 9.63
N GLU A 222 -9.78 8.10 9.85
CA GLU A 222 -9.37 7.08 8.90
C GLU A 222 -10.13 7.24 7.57
N SER A 223 -9.47 6.89 6.48
CA SER A 223 -9.95 7.06 5.11
C SER A 223 -9.94 5.74 4.35
N GLY A 224 -10.89 5.59 3.43
CA GLY A 224 -10.94 4.50 2.48
C GLY A 224 -10.26 4.81 1.14
N VAL A 225 -10.77 4.17 0.09
CA VAL A 225 -10.41 4.44 -1.30
C VAL A 225 -11.31 5.53 -1.89
N PHE A 226 -10.68 6.52 -2.50
CA PHE A 226 -11.31 7.54 -3.33
C PHE A 226 -11.08 7.18 -4.80
N LEU A 227 -12.13 7.23 -5.62
CA LEU A 227 -12.09 6.85 -7.03
C LEU A 227 -12.35 8.06 -7.95
N SER A 228 -11.77 8.03 -9.16
CA SER A 228 -12.18 8.94 -10.25
C SER A 228 -13.62 8.63 -10.71
N ASP A 229 -14.26 9.54 -11.44
CA ASP A 229 -15.63 9.30 -11.98
C ASP A 229 -15.67 8.07 -12.90
N SER A 230 -14.59 7.89 -13.67
CA SER A 230 -14.38 6.72 -14.51
C SER A 230 -14.14 5.42 -13.74
N GLY A 231 -13.83 5.51 -12.44
CA GLY A 231 -13.47 4.37 -11.59
C GLY A 231 -12.15 3.70 -11.94
N LEU A 232 -11.36 4.26 -12.87
CA LEU A 232 -10.09 3.71 -13.36
C LEU A 232 -8.90 4.07 -12.46
N LEU A 233 -9.00 5.24 -11.83
CA LEU A 233 -7.98 5.78 -10.92
C LEU A 233 -8.46 5.68 -9.48
N GLY A 234 -7.53 5.44 -8.56
CA GLY A 234 -7.83 5.35 -7.14
C GLY A 234 -6.77 5.97 -6.26
N GLY A 235 -7.16 6.42 -5.07
CA GLY A 235 -6.29 7.06 -4.09
C GLY A 235 -6.71 6.68 -2.68
N SER A 236 -5.76 6.64 -1.76
CA SER A 236 -6.02 6.40 -0.35
C SER A 236 -5.06 7.28 0.42
N PRO A 237 -5.46 8.51 0.81
CA PRO A 237 -4.65 9.31 1.73
C PRO A 237 -4.52 8.56 3.06
N ASP A 238 -3.52 8.87 3.86
CA ASP A 238 -3.30 8.18 5.15
C ASP A 238 -4.34 8.59 6.22
N GLY A 239 -5.15 9.60 5.93
CA GLY A 239 -6.31 10.03 6.69
C GLY A 239 -6.88 11.36 6.18
N THR A 240 -7.97 11.80 6.79
CA THR A 240 -8.57 13.13 6.60
C THR A 240 -8.56 13.88 7.93
N VAL A 241 -8.42 15.21 7.88
CA VAL A 241 -8.48 16.06 9.09
C VAL A 241 -9.60 17.11 9.00
N SER A 242 -10.06 17.41 7.79
CA SER A 242 -11.29 18.15 7.52
C SER A 242 -11.80 17.80 6.11
N ALA A 243 -12.94 18.38 5.71
CA ALA A 243 -13.45 18.21 4.34
C ALA A 243 -12.49 18.76 3.26
N ASP A 244 -11.64 19.74 3.59
CA ASP A 244 -10.71 20.37 2.65
C ASP A 244 -9.24 19.97 2.88
N CYS A 245 -8.97 19.07 3.84
CA CYS A 245 -7.61 18.71 4.19
C CYS A 245 -7.43 17.21 4.47
N ILE A 246 -6.52 16.62 3.70
CA ILE A 246 -6.04 15.23 3.86
C ILE A 246 -4.68 15.21 4.55
N ILE A 247 -4.27 14.03 5.00
CA ILE A 247 -2.90 13.81 5.48
C ILE A 247 -2.19 12.73 4.66
N GLU A 248 -0.88 12.87 4.56
CA GLU A 248 0.01 11.86 4.02
C GLU A 248 1.20 11.73 4.98
N VAL A 249 1.45 10.53 5.48
CA VAL A 249 2.48 10.23 6.47
C VAL A 249 3.62 9.50 5.80
N LYS A 250 4.85 9.93 6.09
CA LYS A 250 6.06 9.29 5.57
C LYS A 250 7.07 9.09 6.69
N CYS A 251 7.43 7.82 6.91
CA CYS A 251 8.49 7.42 7.83
C CYS A 251 9.69 6.89 7.00
N PRO A 252 10.61 7.74 6.51
CA PRO A 252 11.69 7.31 5.63
C PRO A 252 12.74 6.45 6.36
N TYR A 253 12.74 5.13 6.08
CA TYR A 253 13.72 4.20 6.66
C TYR A 253 15.19 4.60 6.40
N ALA A 254 15.49 5.14 5.21
CA ALA A 254 16.84 5.62 4.88
C ALA A 254 17.31 6.76 5.78
N ALA A 255 16.39 7.54 6.35
CA ALA A 255 16.65 8.67 7.24
C ALA A 255 16.41 8.35 8.72
N ARG A 256 16.17 7.08 9.10
CA ARG A 256 15.84 6.69 10.49
C ARG A 256 16.87 7.07 11.57
N LYS A 257 18.08 7.49 11.19
CA LYS A 257 19.16 7.93 12.09
C LYS A 257 19.56 9.39 11.84
N LYS A 258 18.74 10.15 11.13
CA LYS A 258 19.00 11.53 10.72
C LYS A 258 17.80 12.38 11.09
N THR A 259 18.04 13.66 11.36
CA THR A 259 16.96 14.65 11.32
C THR A 259 16.45 14.80 9.89
N ILE A 260 15.25 15.33 9.71
CA ILE A 260 14.67 15.52 8.37
C ILE A 260 15.46 16.55 7.55
N ILE A 261 16.05 17.55 8.21
CA ILE A 261 16.95 18.52 7.55
C ILE A 261 18.20 17.82 7.02
N GLN A 262 18.87 17.00 7.84
CA GLN A 262 20.03 16.20 7.40
C GLN A 262 19.66 15.19 6.30
N ALA A 263 18.43 14.66 6.32
CA ALA A 263 17.95 13.80 5.25
C ALA A 263 17.76 14.57 3.93
N ALA A 264 17.31 15.82 4.00
CA ALA A 264 17.07 16.70 2.85
C ALA A 264 18.33 17.16 2.12
N GLU A 265 19.52 17.01 2.73
CA GLU A 265 20.82 17.18 2.07
C GLU A 265 21.07 16.11 0.98
N ALA A 266 20.43 14.93 1.09
CA ALA A 266 20.59 13.88 0.11
C ALA A 266 19.83 14.22 -1.20
N LYS A 267 20.51 14.07 -2.34
CA LYS A 267 19.98 14.41 -3.66
C LYS A 267 18.68 13.66 -4.00
N ASP A 268 18.58 12.41 -3.57
CA ASP A 268 17.46 11.50 -3.80
C ASP A 268 16.33 11.62 -2.77
N PHE A 269 16.52 12.39 -1.69
CA PHE A 269 15.44 12.65 -0.74
C PHE A 269 14.34 13.51 -1.37
N TYR A 270 13.09 13.29 -1.00
CA TYR A 270 11.94 13.93 -1.64
C TYR A 270 11.68 15.36 -1.15
N LEU A 271 12.30 15.76 -0.04
CA LEU A 271 12.36 17.13 0.42
C LEU A 271 13.71 17.76 0.06
N LYS A 272 13.74 19.09 -0.04
CA LYS A 272 14.94 19.91 -0.11
C LYS A 272 14.79 21.13 0.79
N LEU A 273 15.89 21.63 1.32
CA LEU A 273 15.92 22.93 1.97
C LEU A 273 15.87 24.00 0.88
N ASP A 274 15.01 25.01 1.05
CA ASP A 274 15.00 26.20 0.21
C ASP A 274 15.99 27.20 0.79
N GLU A 275 17.06 27.50 0.06
CA GLU A 275 18.17 28.35 0.55
C GLU A 275 17.75 29.80 0.81
N VAL A 276 16.67 30.27 0.17
CA VAL A 276 16.18 31.65 0.31
C VAL A 276 15.32 31.79 1.56
N THR A 277 14.40 30.84 1.77
CA THR A 277 13.42 30.89 2.87
C THR A 277 13.88 30.14 4.11
N GLY A 278 14.88 29.26 3.99
CA GLY A 278 15.31 28.35 5.07
C GLY A 278 14.30 27.26 5.40
N LEU A 279 13.24 27.10 4.59
CA LEU A 279 12.15 26.14 4.84
C LEU A 279 12.30 24.88 3.99
N LEU A 280 11.87 23.74 4.53
CA LEU A 280 11.79 22.50 3.76
C LEU A 280 10.66 22.59 2.73
N LYS A 281 10.96 22.20 1.50
CA LYS A 281 10.00 22.11 0.38
C LYS A 281 10.05 20.74 -0.26
N MET A 282 8.89 20.27 -0.70
CA MET A 282 8.77 19.05 -1.48
C MET A 282 9.24 19.26 -2.92
N LYS A 283 9.94 18.29 -3.50
CA LYS A 283 10.36 18.32 -4.91
C LYS A 283 9.15 17.99 -5.82
N PRO A 284 8.68 18.89 -6.70
CA PRO A 284 7.52 18.62 -7.57
C PRO A 284 7.73 17.50 -8.59
N THR A 285 8.99 17.13 -8.83
CA THR A 285 9.39 16.04 -9.74
C THR A 285 9.39 14.67 -9.07
N HIS A 286 9.22 14.60 -7.74
CA HIS A 286 9.29 13.35 -7.00
C HIS A 286 7.95 12.60 -7.04
N ASN A 287 7.96 11.26 -7.05
CA ASN A 287 6.74 10.44 -7.11
C ASN A 287 5.72 10.75 -6.01
N TYR A 288 6.19 11.08 -4.80
CA TYR A 288 5.30 11.49 -3.71
C TYR A 288 4.52 12.78 -4.00
N TRP A 289 5.07 13.70 -4.80
CA TRP A 289 4.34 14.91 -5.19
C TRP A 289 3.12 14.52 -6.03
N HIS A 290 3.34 13.67 -7.04
CA HIS A 290 2.26 13.15 -7.88
C HIS A 290 1.26 12.30 -7.10
N GLN A 291 1.70 11.57 -6.07
CA GLN A 291 0.80 10.84 -5.16
C GLN A 291 -0.10 11.80 -4.38
N ILE A 292 0.48 12.82 -3.74
CA ILE A 292 -0.29 13.80 -2.95
C ILE A 292 -1.24 14.59 -3.84
N GLN A 293 -0.76 15.11 -4.98
CA GLN A 293 -1.62 15.81 -5.93
C GLN A 293 -2.75 14.90 -6.42
N GLY A 294 -2.45 13.64 -6.78
CA GLY A 294 -3.46 12.65 -7.11
C GLY A 294 -4.53 12.48 -6.04
N ASN A 295 -4.13 12.30 -4.78
CA ASN A 295 -5.06 12.20 -3.65
C ASN A 295 -5.89 13.49 -3.47
N LEU A 296 -5.32 14.68 -3.64
CA LEU A 296 -6.04 15.96 -3.55
C LEU A 296 -7.13 16.10 -4.63
N TYR A 297 -6.86 15.64 -5.86
CA TYR A 297 -7.86 15.65 -6.93
C TYR A 297 -8.95 14.59 -6.74
N LEU A 298 -8.59 13.39 -6.27
CA LEU A 298 -9.55 12.31 -6.04
C LEU A 298 -10.47 12.56 -4.84
N THR A 299 -9.96 13.22 -3.81
CA THR A 299 -10.71 13.52 -2.58
C THR A 299 -11.49 14.82 -2.67
N GLY A 300 -11.10 15.74 -3.56
CA GLY A 300 -11.64 17.09 -3.63
C GLY A 300 -10.95 18.09 -2.68
N ALA A 301 -10.13 17.64 -1.73
CA ALA A 301 -9.45 18.50 -0.75
C ALA A 301 -8.47 19.51 -1.38
N GLY A 302 -8.41 20.72 -0.85
CA GLY A 302 -7.52 21.80 -1.29
C GLY A 302 -6.10 21.69 -0.75
N THR A 303 -5.89 21.02 0.39
CA THR A 303 -4.58 20.93 1.04
C THR A 303 -4.29 19.53 1.58
N CYS A 304 -3.00 19.15 1.60
CA CYS A 304 -2.50 17.94 2.24
C CYS A 304 -1.46 18.32 3.28
N HIS A 305 -1.61 17.83 4.51
CA HIS A 305 -0.54 17.90 5.52
C HIS A 305 0.37 16.68 5.33
N LEU A 306 1.52 16.91 4.72
CA LEU A 306 2.58 15.91 4.62
C LEU A 306 3.33 15.85 5.95
N VAL A 307 3.12 14.78 6.70
CA VAL A 307 3.81 14.50 7.96
C VAL A 307 5.03 13.62 7.66
N VAL A 308 6.22 14.16 7.84
CA VAL A 308 7.46 13.39 7.74
C VAL A 308 7.98 13.14 9.14
N TRP A 309 8.16 11.86 9.49
CA TRP A 309 8.58 11.45 10.83
C TRP A 309 9.85 10.63 10.78
N THR A 310 10.79 10.97 11.66
CA THR A 310 11.95 10.15 12.02
C THR A 310 11.97 9.96 13.54
N PRO A 311 12.77 9.03 14.07
CA PRO A 311 12.95 8.93 15.52
C PRO A 311 13.55 10.19 16.16
N LEU A 312 14.16 11.09 15.36
CA LEU A 312 14.83 12.29 15.84
C LEU A 312 13.92 13.52 15.81
N ASP A 313 13.02 13.62 14.83
CA ASP A 313 12.16 14.78 14.61
C ASP A 313 10.93 14.48 13.73
N VAL A 314 9.96 15.39 13.74
CA VAL A 314 8.81 15.38 12.83
C VAL A 314 8.61 16.77 12.25
N VAL A 315 8.35 16.81 10.94
CA VAL A 315 8.08 18.03 10.17
C VAL A 315 6.73 17.86 9.48
N ILE A 316 5.93 18.93 9.48
CA ILE A 316 4.64 19.00 8.80
C ILE A 316 4.77 20.02 7.68
N LEU A 317 4.57 19.59 6.43
CA LEU A 317 4.53 20.47 5.26
C LEU A 317 3.09 20.59 4.76
N PHE A 318 2.68 21.82 4.45
CA PHE A 318 1.37 22.11 3.86
C PHE A 318 1.50 22.11 2.34
N ILE A 319 1.01 21.05 1.70
CA ILE A 319 1.06 20.89 0.25
C ILE A 319 -0.31 21.25 -0.32
N HIS A 320 -0.38 22.35 -1.05
CA HIS A 320 -1.62 22.79 -1.69
C HIS A 320 -1.86 22.08 -3.01
N LYS A 321 -3.14 21.92 -3.37
CA LYS A 321 -3.57 21.43 -4.68
C LYS A 321 -3.02 22.37 -5.76
N ASP A 322 -2.29 21.80 -6.71
CA ASP A 322 -1.70 22.51 -7.82
C ASP A 322 -2.64 22.43 -9.03
N PRO A 323 -3.25 23.55 -9.48
CA PRO A 323 -4.13 23.58 -10.65
C PRO A 323 -3.45 23.08 -11.93
N ALA A 324 -2.14 23.30 -12.08
CA ALA A 324 -1.40 22.84 -13.26
C ALA A 324 -1.26 21.31 -13.29
N TRP A 325 -1.42 20.63 -12.15
CA TRP A 325 -1.38 19.18 -12.07
C TRP A 325 -2.67 18.51 -12.60
N ALA A 326 -3.80 19.22 -12.70
CA ALA A 326 -5.11 18.67 -13.08
C ALA A 326 -5.07 17.85 -14.38
N ASN A 327 -4.35 18.34 -15.39
CA ASN A 327 -4.24 17.69 -16.71
C ASN A 327 -3.68 16.26 -16.64
N ASN A 328 -2.94 15.92 -15.58
CA ASN A 328 -2.41 14.59 -15.38
C ASN A 328 -3.50 13.53 -15.14
N ILE A 329 -4.68 13.91 -14.63
CA ILE A 329 -5.81 12.98 -14.48
C ILE A 329 -6.19 12.39 -15.84
N SER A 330 -6.39 13.25 -16.86
CA SER A 330 -6.70 12.81 -18.22
C SER A 330 -5.60 11.94 -18.82
N VAL A 331 -4.33 12.30 -18.60
CA VAL A 331 -3.18 11.50 -19.06
C VAL A 331 -3.19 10.10 -18.43
N LEU A 332 -3.47 10.00 -17.14
CA LEU A 332 -3.57 8.73 -16.41
C LEU A 332 -4.74 7.88 -16.91
N GLU A 333 -5.89 8.48 -17.20
CA GLU A 333 -7.05 7.77 -17.77
C GLU A 333 -6.80 7.27 -19.19
N ILE A 334 -6.17 8.08 -20.04
CA ILE A 334 -5.78 7.69 -21.41
C ILE A 334 -4.80 6.52 -21.34
N PHE A 335 -3.77 6.61 -20.49
CA PHE A 335 -2.86 5.49 -20.25
C PHE A 335 -3.60 4.22 -19.79
N TYR A 336 -4.58 4.36 -18.90
CA TYR A 336 -5.37 3.22 -18.45
C TYR A 336 -6.08 2.55 -19.63
N LYS A 337 -6.83 3.33 -20.42
CA LYS A 337 -7.67 2.85 -21.52
C LYS A 337 -6.85 2.26 -22.66
N ASP A 338 -5.78 2.92 -23.05
CA ASP A 338 -5.06 2.61 -24.30
C ASP A 338 -3.90 1.64 -24.08
N ILE A 339 -3.36 1.57 -22.87
CA ILE A 339 -2.14 0.79 -22.57
C ILE A 339 -2.39 -0.27 -21.50
N PHE A 340 -2.94 0.13 -20.34
CA PHE A 340 -3.02 -0.79 -19.19
C PHE A 340 -4.14 -1.81 -19.30
N LEU A 341 -5.35 -1.39 -19.71
CA LEU A 341 -6.50 -2.28 -19.87
C LEU A 341 -6.26 -3.35 -20.95
N PRO A 342 -5.73 -3.02 -22.15
CA PRO A 342 -5.36 -4.03 -23.14
C PRO A 342 -4.36 -5.05 -22.59
N HIS A 343 -3.37 -4.61 -21.79
CA HIS A 343 -2.42 -5.51 -21.14
C HIS A 343 -3.09 -6.45 -20.12
N ILE A 344 -4.00 -5.93 -19.29
CA ILE A 344 -4.78 -6.76 -18.35
C ILE A 344 -5.59 -7.82 -19.11
N LEU A 345 -6.27 -7.42 -20.19
CA LEU A 345 -7.12 -8.32 -20.98
C LEU A 345 -6.31 -9.38 -21.74
N SER A 346 -5.08 -9.07 -22.18
CA SER A 346 -4.21 -10.06 -22.82
C SER A 346 -3.75 -11.16 -21.86
N ASP A 347 -3.68 -10.87 -20.56
CA ASP A 347 -3.25 -11.81 -19.52
C ASP A 347 -4.37 -12.74 -19.02
N ILE A 348 -5.64 -12.45 -19.33
CA ILE A 348 -6.82 -13.21 -18.86
C ILE A 348 -7.25 -14.30 -19.88
N LYS A 349 -6.31 -14.85 -20.66
CA LYS A 349 -6.62 -15.91 -21.63
C LYS A 349 -7.00 -17.24 -20.99
#